data_AF-A0A4U1ALH2-F1
#
_entry.id   AF-A0A4U1ALH2-F1
#
_cell.length_a   1.000
_cell.length_b   1.000
_cell.length_c   1.000
_cell.angle_alpha   90.00
_cell.angle_beta   90.00
_cell.angle_gamma   90.00
#
_symmetry.space_group_name_H-M   'P 1'
#
loop_
_entity.id
_entity.type
_entity.pdbx_description
1 polymer ?
#
loop_
_entity_poly.entity_id
_entity_poly.type
_entity_poly.pdbx_seq_one_letter_code
_entity_poly.pdbx_strand_id
1 'polypeptide(L)'
;MKEEYNYTLTVPLHDLAEAEVLLAEIQADNPQMRLSRKPDSRGSARFYLCFPYAGTRTDLRFKEWFTSRNSKKWDLFGPNYGVWGLA
;
A
#
# COMPACT_ATOMS: atom_id res chain seq x y z
N MET A 1 -1.95 -13.87 17.30
CA MET A 1 -2.08 -13.36 15.92
C MET A 1 -1.58 -11.92 15.91
N LYS A 2 -0.71 -11.54 14.98
CA LYS A 2 -0.37 -10.13 14.77
C LYS A 2 -1.42 -9.56 13.81
N GLU A 3 -2.14 -8.56 14.25
CA GLU A 3 -3.11 -7.84 13.40
C GLU A 3 -2.35 -7.19 12.25
N GLU A 4 -2.90 -7.24 11.04
CA GLU A 4 -2.30 -6.57 9.88
C GLU A 4 -3.38 -5.86 9.08
N TYR A 5 -3.01 -4.71 8.54
CA TYR A 5 -3.88 -3.92 7.69
C TYR A 5 -3.29 -3.89 6.30
N ASN A 6 -4.13 -4.11 5.29
CA ASN A 6 -3.68 -4.15 3.91
C ASN A 6 -4.45 -3.19 3.02
N TYR A 7 -3.72 -2.62 2.07
CA TYR A 7 -4.25 -1.81 0.98
C TYR A 7 -3.88 -2.44 -0.35
N THR A 8 -4.76 -2.26 -1.32
CA THR A 8 -4.47 -2.51 -2.72
C THR A 8 -4.41 -1.17 -3.44
N LEU A 9 -3.23 -0.84 -3.97
CA LEU A 9 -3.03 0.33 -4.80
C LEU A 9 -3.05 -0.11 -6.28
N THR A 10 -3.88 0.54 -7.09
CA THR A 10 -3.93 0.34 -8.55
C THR A 10 -3.50 1.63 -9.24
N VAL A 11 -2.53 1.52 -10.14
CA VAL A 11 -1.87 2.65 -10.80
C VAL A 11 -1.86 2.41 -12.31
N PRO A 12 -2.26 3.37 -13.16
CA PRO A 12 -2.07 3.28 -14.59
C PRO A 12 -0.58 3.09 -14.95
N LEU A 13 -0.26 2.27 -15.96
CA LEU A 13 1.15 1.97 -16.28
C LEU A 13 1.99 3.18 -16.68
N HIS A 14 1.38 4.24 -17.22
CA HIS A 14 2.09 5.47 -17.57
C HIS A 14 2.54 6.27 -16.33
N ASP A 15 1.91 6.04 -15.18
CA ASP A 15 2.25 6.67 -13.89
C ASP A 15 3.14 5.76 -13.02
N LEU A 16 3.55 4.59 -13.53
CA LEU A 16 4.25 3.57 -12.76
C LEU A 16 5.53 4.09 -12.08
N ALA A 17 6.35 4.85 -12.80
CA ALA A 17 7.60 5.39 -12.26
C ALA A 17 7.36 6.35 -11.08
N GLU A 18 6.34 7.20 -11.17
CA GLU A 18 5.96 8.11 -10.08
C GLU A 18 5.44 7.32 -8.87
N ALA A 19 4.66 6.27 -9.11
CA ALA A 19 4.18 5.40 -8.03
C ALA A 19 5.32 4.65 -7.34
N GLU A 20 6.31 4.16 -8.08
CA GLU A 20 7.48 3.47 -7.50
C GLU A 20 8.30 4.39 -6.60
N VAL A 21 8.44 5.68 -6.94
CA VAL A 21 9.08 6.69 -6.07
C VAL A 21 8.29 6.85 -4.77
N LEU A 22 6.97 7.04 -4.86
CA LEU A 22 6.11 7.22 -3.69
C LEU A 22 6.08 5.96 -2.81
N LEU A 23 6.11 4.77 -3.42
CA LEU A 23 6.21 3.49 -2.72
C LEU A 23 7.55 3.30 -2.00
N ALA A 24 8.65 3.81 -2.56
CA ALA A 24 9.94 3.79 -1.90
C ALA A 24 9.98 4.71 -0.68
N GLU A 25 9.39 5.91 -0.78
CA GLU A 25 9.29 6.85 0.35
C GLU A 25 8.53 6.22 1.53
N ILE A 26 7.36 5.63 1.27
CA ILE A 26 6.56 5.04 2.35
C ILE A 26 7.22 3.80 2.97
N GLN A 27 7.96 3.01 2.17
CA GLN A 27 8.73 1.87 2.66
C GLN A 27 9.90 2.32 3.56
N ALA A 28 10.51 3.46 3.27
CA ALA A 28 11.53 4.06 4.13
C ALA A 28 10.94 4.56 5.45
N ASP A 29 9.78 5.23 5.40
CA ASP A 29 9.07 5.70 6.60
C ASP A 29 8.47 4.55 7.42
N ASN A 30 8.18 3.41 6.79
CA ASN A 30 7.60 2.23 7.41
C ASN A 30 8.40 0.97 7.04
N PRO A 31 9.58 0.75 7.64
CA PRO A 31 10.45 -0.38 7.27
C PRO A 31 9.81 -1.77 7.47
N GLN A 32 8.78 -1.86 8.32
CA GLN A 32 8.02 -3.09 8.57
C GLN A 32 6.89 -3.32 7.56
N MET A 33 6.58 -2.33 6.73
CA MET A 33 5.61 -2.48 5.64
C MET A 33 6.12 -3.56 4.68
N ARG A 34 5.21 -4.40 4.20
CA ARG A 34 5.50 -5.36 3.14
C ARG A 34 4.84 -4.89 1.86
N LEU A 35 5.64 -4.79 0.81
CA LEU A 35 5.21 -4.41 -0.53
C LEU A 35 5.27 -5.64 -1.46
N SER A 36 4.19 -5.91 -2.17
CA SER A 36 4.16 -6.93 -3.23
C SER A 36 3.50 -6.38 -4.48
N ARG A 37 4.23 -6.39 -5.60
CA ARG A 37 3.68 -6.07 -6.93
C ARG A 37 3.04 -7.31 -7.54
N LYS A 38 1.84 -7.17 -8.09
CA LYS A 38 1.18 -8.20 -8.90
C LYS A 38 1.48 -7.99 -10.39
N PRO A 39 1.32 -9.03 -11.23
CA PRO A 39 1.41 -8.86 -12.67
C PRO A 39 0.48 -7.76 -13.16
N ASP A 40 0.98 -6.99 -14.11
CA ASP A 40 0.22 -5.89 -14.70
C ASP A 40 -1.04 -6.43 -15.41
N SER A 41 -2.13 -5.69 -15.34
CA SER A 41 -3.40 -6.11 -15.93
C SER A 41 -4.17 -4.90 -16.45
N ARG A 42 -4.74 -5.01 -17.65
CA ARG A 42 -5.61 -3.98 -18.26
C ARG A 42 -4.98 -2.58 -18.25
N GLY A 43 -3.67 -2.48 -18.50
CA GLY A 43 -2.98 -1.19 -18.54
C GLY A 43 -2.71 -0.57 -17.16
N SER A 44 -2.81 -1.35 -16.08
CA SER A 44 -2.52 -0.90 -14.71
C SER A 44 -1.56 -1.85 -13.99
N ALA A 45 -0.67 -1.28 -13.18
CA ALA A 45 0.08 -1.98 -12.15
C ALA A 45 -0.73 -2.06 -10.86
N ARG A 46 -0.57 -3.15 -10.10
CA ARG A 46 -1.25 -3.33 -8.82
C ARG A 46 -0.25 -3.70 -7.73
N PHE A 47 -0.34 -3.00 -6.61
CA PHE A 47 0.51 -3.18 -5.45
C PHE A 47 -0.33 -3.56 -4.23
N TYR A 48 0.15 -4.56 -3.48
CA TYR A 48 -0.39 -4.96 -2.19
C TYR A 48 0.54 -4.41 -1.12
N LEU A 49 0.00 -3.56 -0.27
CA LEU A 49 0.69 -2.88 0.82
C LEU A 49 0.17 -3.48 2.12
N CYS A 50 1.04 -4.10 2.91
CA CYS A 50 0.66 -4.68 4.20
C CYS A 50 1.42 -3.98 5.34
N PHE A 51 0.68 -3.55 6.35
CA PHE A 51 1.18 -2.85 7.53
C PHE A 51 0.94 -3.72 8.77
N PRO A 52 2.00 -4.29 9.37
CA PRO A 52 1.88 -5.00 10.63
C PRO A 52 1.45 -4.06 11.76
N TYR A 53 0.52 -4.48 12.61
CA TYR A 53 0.17 -3.73 13.80
C TYR A 53 1.30 -3.81 14.83
N ALA A 54 1.87 -2.65 15.16
CA ALA A 54 2.96 -2.50 16.12
C ALA A 54 2.55 -1.61 17.31
N GLY A 55 1.31 -1.75 17.78
CA GLY A 55 0.75 -0.94 18.87
C GLY A 55 0.28 0.46 18.45
N THR A 56 0.38 0.79 17.16
CA THR A 56 -0.18 2.02 16.58
C THR A 56 -0.83 1.71 15.22
N ARG A 57 -1.84 2.51 14.83
CA ARG A 57 -2.56 2.39 13.55
C ARG A 57 -1.76 3.02 12.40
N THR A 58 -0.63 2.41 12.07
CA THR A 58 0.26 2.81 10.96
C THR A 58 -0.49 2.87 9.62
N ASP A 59 -1.51 2.03 9.47
CA ASP A 59 -2.41 1.98 8.31
C ASP A 59 -3.23 3.27 8.13
N LEU A 60 -3.67 3.90 9.22
CA LEU A 60 -4.43 5.15 9.16
C LEU A 60 -3.51 6.32 8.79
N ARG A 61 -2.33 6.39 9.42
CA ARG A 61 -1.29 7.38 9.08
C ARG A 61 -0.88 7.28 7.62
N PHE A 62 -0.73 6.05 7.11
CA PHE A 62 -0.47 5.83 5.69
C PHE A 62 -1.60 6.37 4.81
N LYS A 63 -2.87 6.10 5.13
CA LYS A 63 -3.99 6.57 4.31
C LYS A 63 -4.04 8.09 4.23
N GLU A 64 -3.83 8.77 5.35
CA GLU A 64 -3.80 10.24 5.40
C GLU A 64 -2.62 10.79 4.59
N TRP A 65 -1.42 10.25 4.82
CA TRP A 65 -0.20 10.58 4.10
C TRP A 65 -0.36 10.38 2.59
N PHE A 66 -0.87 9.22 2.17
CA PHE A 66 -1.05 8.86 0.77
C PHE A 66 -2.09 9.76 0.11
N THR A 67 -3.21 10.01 0.77
CA THR A 67 -4.28 10.90 0.26
C THR A 67 -3.77 12.32 0.06
N SER A 68 -2.88 12.81 0.93
CA SER A 68 -2.29 14.15 0.80
C SER A 68 -1.31 14.28 -0.39
N ARG A 69 -0.73 13.17 -0.85
CA ARG A 69 0.28 13.12 -1.92
C ARG A 69 -0.24 12.55 -3.25
N ASN A 70 -1.38 11.86 -3.23
CA ASN A 70 -2.00 11.24 -4.41
C ASN A 70 -2.72 12.26 -5.30
N SER A 71 -1.95 13.17 -5.91
CA SER A 71 -2.47 14.19 -6.83
C SER A 71 -3.07 13.60 -8.11
N LYS A 72 -2.59 12.42 -8.51
CA LYS A 72 -3.06 11.67 -9.70
C LYS A 72 -4.36 10.90 -9.46
N LYS A 73 -4.89 10.86 -8.23
CA LYS A 73 -6.11 10.13 -7.85
C LYS A 73 -6.05 8.64 -8.17
N TRP A 74 -4.89 8.00 -7.96
CA TRP A 74 -4.77 6.55 -8.06
C TRP A 74 -5.70 5.85 -7.09
N ASP A 75 -6.20 4.68 -7.49
CA ASP A 75 -7.17 3.92 -6.71
C ASP A 75 -6.48 3.21 -5.54
N LEU A 76 -6.84 3.62 -4.32
CA LEU A 76 -6.40 2.97 -3.07
C LEU A 76 -7.59 2.30 -2.37
N PHE A 77 -7.60 0.97 -2.38
CA PHE A 77 -8.65 0.16 -1.74
C PHE A 77 -8.19 -0.38 -0.37
N GLY A 78 -8.97 -0.15 0.69
CA GLY A 78 -8.68 -0.58 2.06
C GLY A 78 -8.93 0.53 3.11
N PRO A 79 -8.45 0.36 4.36
CA PRO A 79 -7.70 -0.80 4.84
C PRO A 79 -8.62 -2.01 5.00
N ASN A 80 -8.19 -3.17 4.51
CA ASN A 80 -8.81 -4.43 4.90
C ASN A 80 -8.04 -5.03 6.07
N TYR A 81 -8.76 -5.61 7.03
CA TYR A 81 -8.14 -6.40 8.08
C TYR A 81 -7.67 -7.73 7.48
N GLY A 82 -6.37 -8.00 7.59
CA GLY A 82 -5.75 -9.23 7.13
C GLY A 82 -5.24 -10.05 8.30
N VAL A 83 -5.47 -11.35 8.25
CA VAL A 83 -4.75 -12.33 9.07
C VAL A 83 -3.85 -13.11 8.10
N TRP A 84 -2.54 -12.87 8.15
CA TRP A 84 -1.58 -13.72 7.44
C TRP A 84 -1.24 -14.93 8.32
N GLY A 85 -1.46 -16.12 7.77
CA GLY A 85 -1.41 -17.38 8.51
C GLY A 85 -2.81 -17.88 8.82
N LEU A 86 -3.36 -18.68 7.90
CA LEU A 86 -4.34 -19.69 8.30
C LEU A 86 -3.67 -20.51 9.42
N ALA A 87 -4.36 -20.65 10.54
CA ALA A 87 -4.05 -21.63 11.56
C ALA A 87 -3.99 -23.05 10.95
#